data_AF-A0A4W5LFD7-F1
#
_entry.id   AF-A0A4W5LFD7-F1
#
_cell.length_a   1.000
_cell.length_b   1.000
_cell.length_c   1.000
_cell.angle_alpha   90.00
_cell.angle_beta   90.00
_cell.angle_gamma   90.00
#
_symmetry.space_group_name_H-M   'P 1'
#
loop_
_entity.id
_entity.type
_entity.pdbx_description
1 polymer ?
#
loop_
_entity_poly.entity_id
_entity_poly.type
_entity_poly.pdbx_seq_one_letter_code
_entity_poly.pdbx_strand_id
1 'polypeptide(L)'
;MVGQERVDYVNQTIDELIKAGHTEAAAMADWRDSVNESWADLLELIDTRAQLLQASHDLLKYFDDGKELVSQIQEKHNEIPADLGEDFSKADTFHRMHAAFERDISALGKQVHLNSLLPVWEKTNKEL
;
A
#
# COMPACT_ATOMS: atom_id res chain seq x y z
N MET A 1 -7.15 -19.69 -11.36
CA MET A 1 -6.16 -19.81 -10.27
C MET A 1 -6.19 -21.27 -9.87
N VAL A 2 -5.06 -21.97 -9.80
CA VAL A 2 -5.05 -23.44 -9.63
C VAL A 2 -5.84 -23.90 -8.40
N GLY A 3 -5.88 -23.11 -7.31
CA GLY A 3 -6.71 -23.39 -6.14
C GLY A 3 -8.21 -23.36 -6.43
N GLN A 4 -8.70 -22.28 -7.06
CA GLN A 4 -10.12 -22.14 -7.44
C GLN A 4 -10.56 -23.26 -8.39
N GLU A 5 -9.76 -23.57 -9.41
CA GLU A 5 -10.07 -24.64 -10.38
C GLU A 5 -10.24 -26.00 -9.70
N ARG A 6 -9.46 -26.28 -8.65
CA ARG A 6 -9.57 -27.52 -7.87
C ARG A 6 -10.81 -27.55 -6.98
N VAL A 7 -11.15 -26.42 -6.35
CA VAL A 7 -12.37 -26.29 -5.53
C VAL A 7 -13.61 -26.46 -6.42
N ASP A 8 -13.63 -25.81 -7.58
CA ASP A 8 -14.72 -25.93 -8.55
C ASP A 8 -14.90 -27.37 -9.03
N TYR A 9 -13.80 -28.07 -9.34
CA TYR A 9 -13.82 -29.48 -9.74
C TYR A 9 -14.39 -30.40 -8.65
N VAL A 10 -14.00 -30.20 -7.39
CA VAL A 10 -14.52 -30.97 -6.25
C VAL A 10 -16.01 -30.70 -6.05
N ASN A 11 -16.42 -29.43 -6.09
CA ASN A 11 -17.83 -29.03 -5.99
C ASN A 11 -18.67 -29.69 -7.07
N GLN A 12 -18.21 -29.64 -8.32
CA GLN A 12 -18.91 -30.26 -9.45
C GLN A 12 -19.05 -31.77 -9.27
N THR A 13 -17.97 -32.45 -8.86
CA THR A 13 -17.97 -33.91 -8.63
C THR A 13 -18.98 -34.28 -7.54
N ILE A 14 -19.01 -33.53 -6.44
CA ILE A 14 -19.95 -33.77 -5.34
C ILE A 14 -21.39 -33.53 -5.80
N ASP A 15 -21.66 -32.45 -6.54
CA ASP A 15 -22.98 -32.13 -7.05
C ASP A 15 -23.52 -33.22 -8.00
N GLU A 16 -22.65 -33.81 -8.83
CA GLU A 16 -22.99 -34.93 -9.71
C GLU A 16 -23.36 -36.20 -8.91
N LEU A 17 -22.60 -36.53 -7.87
CA LEU A 17 -22.89 -37.68 -6.99
C LEU A 17 -24.20 -37.49 -6.21
N ILE A 18 -24.45 -36.30 -5.70
CA ILE A 18 -25.70 -35.97 -5.01
C ILE A 18 -26.90 -36.10 -5.97
N LYS A 19 -26.78 -35.56 -7.19
CA LYS A 19 -27.83 -35.68 -8.23
C LYS A 19 -28.10 -37.14 -8.63
N ALA A 20 -27.08 -37.98 -8.61
CA ALA A 20 -27.20 -39.42 -8.87
C ALA A 20 -27.87 -40.19 -7.72
N GLY A 21 -28.21 -39.54 -6.60
CA GLY A 21 -28.86 -40.17 -5.46
C GLY A 21 -27.91 -41.01 -4.60
N HIS A 22 -26.63 -40.60 -4.51
CA HIS A 22 -25.64 -41.29 -3.68
C HIS A 22 -26.13 -41.43 -2.24
N THR A 23 -25.91 -42.60 -1.63
CA THR A 23 -26.43 -42.93 -0.28
C THR A 23 -25.89 -42.01 0.81
N GLU A 24 -24.74 -41.40 0.57
CA GLU A 24 -24.07 -40.47 1.50
C GLU A 24 -24.22 -38.99 1.09
N ALA A 25 -25.23 -38.64 0.27
CA ALA A 25 -25.42 -37.28 -0.24
C ALA A 25 -25.40 -36.18 0.83
N ALA A 26 -25.95 -36.46 2.03
CA ALA A 26 -25.92 -35.52 3.15
C ALA A 26 -24.49 -35.23 3.63
N ALA A 27 -23.71 -36.28 3.91
CA ALA A 27 -22.31 -36.12 4.34
C ALA A 27 -21.44 -35.46 3.26
N MET A 28 -21.70 -35.75 1.98
CA MET A 28 -21.01 -35.12 0.86
C MET A 28 -21.32 -33.62 0.76
N ALA A 29 -22.55 -33.20 1.02
CA ALA A 29 -22.92 -31.78 1.08
C ALA A 29 -22.19 -31.07 2.24
N ASP A 30 -22.11 -31.70 3.42
CA ASP A 30 -21.37 -31.14 4.56
C ASP A 30 -19.87 -30.97 4.23
N TRP A 31 -19.24 -31.95 3.56
CA TRP A 31 -17.85 -31.84 3.14
C TRP A 31 -17.63 -30.75 2.09
N ARG A 32 -18.55 -30.62 1.13
CA ARG A 32 -18.51 -29.56 0.12
C ARG A 32 -18.55 -28.19 0.78
N ASP A 33 -19.47 -28.01 1.71
CA ASP A 33 -19.65 -26.73 2.40
C ASP A 33 -18.41 -26.40 3.26
N SER A 34 -17.83 -27.38 3.95
CA SER A 34 -16.57 -27.22 4.70
C SER A 34 -15.36 -26.85 3.83
N VAL A 35 -15.24 -27.44 2.63
CA VAL A 35 -14.17 -27.11 1.68
C VAL A 35 -14.34 -25.67 1.17
N ASN A 36 -15.56 -25.26 0.86
CA ASN A 36 -15.84 -23.90 0.39
C ASN A 36 -15.61 -22.84 1.47
N GLU A 37 -16.00 -23.13 2.72
CA GLU A 37 -15.71 -22.27 3.87
C GLU A 37 -14.19 -22.12 4.07
N SER A 38 -13.45 -23.23 4.13
CA SER A 38 -11.99 -23.20 4.28
C SER A 38 -11.29 -22.46 3.13
N TRP A 39 -11.85 -22.54 1.92
CA TRP A 39 -11.34 -21.81 0.77
C TRP A 39 -11.59 -20.30 0.86
N ALA A 40 -12.79 -19.90 1.30
CA ALA A 40 -13.12 -18.49 1.54
C ALA A 40 -12.21 -17.88 2.61
N ASP A 41 -12.01 -18.58 3.73
CA ASP A 41 -11.11 -18.17 4.81
C ASP A 41 -9.67 -17.98 4.31
N LEU A 42 -9.19 -18.89 3.45
CA LEU A 42 -7.85 -18.80 2.88
C LEU A 42 -7.71 -17.57 1.98
N LEU A 43 -8.70 -17.27 1.15
CA LEU A 43 -8.69 -16.08 0.31
C LEU A 43 -8.67 -14.79 1.15
N GLU A 44 -9.50 -14.72 2.19
CA GLU A 44 -9.51 -13.58 3.13
C GLU A 44 -8.15 -13.41 3.83
N LEU A 45 -7.52 -14.51 4.25
CA LEU A 45 -6.19 -14.48 4.87
C LEU A 45 -5.11 -13.99 3.89
N ILE A 46 -5.17 -14.42 2.62
CA ILE A 46 -4.26 -13.98 1.57
C ILE A 46 -4.41 -12.47 1.35
N ASP A 47 -5.64 -11.98 1.25
CA ASP A 47 -5.92 -10.55 1.05
C ASP A 47 -5.45 -9.71 2.24
N THR A 48 -5.74 -10.16 3.46
CA THR A 48 -5.27 -9.51 4.69
C THR A 48 -3.75 -9.45 4.74
N ARG A 49 -3.07 -10.54 4.39
CA ARG A 49 -1.61 -10.58 4.34
C ARG A 49 -1.04 -9.65 3.26
N ALA A 50 -1.68 -9.57 2.10
CA ALA A 50 -1.27 -8.65 1.04
C ALA A 50 -1.36 -7.19 1.50
N GLN A 51 -2.44 -6.81 2.20
CA GLN A 51 -2.60 -5.48 2.78
C GLN A 51 -1.51 -5.16 3.82
N LEU A 52 -1.21 -6.10 4.72
CA LEU A 52 -0.15 -5.92 5.73
C LEU A 52 1.25 -5.78 5.09
N LEU A 53 1.54 -6.57 4.06
CA LEU A 53 2.79 -6.47 3.31
C LEU A 53 2.90 -5.12 2.59
N GLN A 54 1.82 -4.64 1.98
CA GLN A 54 1.80 -3.33 1.34
C GLN A 54 2.04 -2.22 2.35
N ALA A 55 1.35 -2.25 3.50
CA ALA A 55 1.55 -1.27 4.57
C ALA A 55 3.00 -1.28 5.10
N SER A 56 3.60 -2.47 5.27
CA SER A 56 5.00 -2.59 5.68
C SER A 56 5.96 -2.06 4.62
N HIS A 57 5.69 -2.33 3.35
CA HIS A 57 6.49 -1.81 2.23
C HIS A 57 6.45 -0.29 2.21
N ASP A 58 5.26 0.31 2.34
CA ASP A 58 5.09 1.76 2.29
C ASP A 58 5.79 2.45 3.46
N LEU A 59 5.76 1.84 4.66
CA LEU A 59 6.48 2.34 5.82
C LEU A 59 8.01 2.29 5.63
N LEU A 60 8.54 1.17 5.12
CA LEU A 60 9.98 1.04 4.85
C LEU A 60 10.44 2.06 3.81
N LYS A 61 9.66 2.19 2.73
CA LYS A 61 9.91 3.19 1.69
C LYS A 61 9.93 4.60 2.26
N TYR A 62 8.98 4.96 3.13
CA TYR A 62 8.96 6.27 3.78
C TYR A 62 10.25 6.55 4.56
N PHE A 63 10.78 5.57 5.31
CA PHE A 63 12.03 5.75 6.05
C PHE A 63 13.24 5.89 5.12
N ASP A 64 13.29 5.11 4.05
CA ASP A 64 14.41 5.16 3.11
C ASP A 64 14.38 6.45 2.27
N ASP A 65 13.22 6.87 1.79
CA ASP A 65 13.01 8.17 1.15
C ASP A 65 13.41 9.31 2.11
N GLY A 66 13.06 9.20 3.39
CA GLY A 66 13.44 10.17 4.43
C GLY A 66 14.96 10.27 4.65
N LYS A 67 15.67 9.13 4.67
CA LYS A 67 17.14 9.12 4.80
C LYS A 67 17.80 9.77 3.57
N GLU A 68 17.30 9.47 2.39
CA GLU A 68 17.81 10.04 1.14
C GLU A 68 17.62 11.56 1.13
N LEU A 69 16.44 12.05 1.54
CA LEU A 69 16.18 13.49 1.68
C LEU A 69 17.13 14.17 2.69
N VAL A 70 17.40 13.54 3.83
CA VAL A 70 18.39 14.07 4.80
C VAL A 70 19.78 14.15 4.19
N SER A 71 20.20 13.12 3.45
CA SER A 71 21.48 13.10 2.74
C SER A 71 21.58 14.26 1.73
N GLN A 72 20.54 14.47 0.93
CA GLN A 72 20.49 15.56 -0.04
C GLN A 72 20.53 16.95 0.63
N ILE A 73 19.81 17.13 1.75
CA ILE A 73 19.87 18.37 2.53
C ILE A 73 21.30 18.62 3.03
N GLN A 74 21.97 17.58 3.53
CA GLN A 74 23.33 17.70 4.05
C GLN A 74 24.35 17.99 2.94
N GLU A 75 24.21 17.37 1.78
CA GLU A 75 25.01 17.67 0.59
C GLU A 75 24.84 19.14 0.18
N LYS A 76 23.60 19.63 0.10
CA LYS A 76 23.30 21.03 -0.21
C LYS A 76 23.79 22.01 0.86
N HIS A 77 23.76 21.62 2.13
CA HIS A 77 24.34 22.43 3.19
C HIS A 77 25.86 22.56 3.03
N ASN A 78 26.54 21.47 2.68
CA ASN A 78 27.99 21.46 2.46
C ASN A 78 28.43 22.26 1.21
N GLU A 79 27.53 22.47 0.24
CA GLU A 79 27.77 23.36 -0.91
C GLU A 79 27.82 24.85 -0.52
N ILE A 80 27.32 25.25 0.66
CA ILE A 80 27.32 26.65 1.12
C ILE A 80 28.73 27.03 1.64
N PRO A 81 29.42 28.01 1.04
CA PRO A 81 30.74 28.43 1.50
C PRO A 81 30.71 29.05 2.91
N ALA A 82 31.71 28.74 3.74
CA ALA A 82 31.83 29.26 5.11
C ALA A 82 32.14 30.77 5.19
N ASP A 83 32.63 31.38 4.11
CA ASP A 83 32.91 32.81 4.05
C ASP A 83 31.67 33.60 3.63
N LEU A 84 30.79 33.87 4.60
CA LEU A 84 29.71 34.83 4.48
C LEU A 84 30.26 36.25 4.66
N GLY A 85 31.10 36.69 3.72
CA GLY A 85 31.59 38.06 3.67
C GLY A 85 30.45 39.08 3.54
N GLU A 86 30.58 40.18 4.30
CA GLU A 86 29.70 41.36 4.40
C GLU A 86 29.27 41.91 3.03
N ASP A 87 28.14 41.48 2.46
CA ASP A 87 27.51 42.26 1.40
C ASP A 87 26.03 41.92 1.18
N PHE A 88 25.19 42.96 1.25
CA PHE A 88 23.72 42.92 1.22
C PHE A 88 23.14 42.28 -0.06
N SER A 89 23.93 42.21 -1.15
CA SER A 89 23.53 41.60 -2.43
C SER A 89 23.46 40.06 -2.38
N LYS A 90 24.12 39.41 -1.41
CA LYS A 90 24.05 37.95 -1.23
C LYS A 90 22.82 37.51 -0.43
N ALA A 91 22.35 38.36 0.49
CA ALA A 91 21.15 38.09 1.29
C ALA A 91 19.88 38.00 0.43
N ASP A 92 19.75 38.84 -0.60
CA ASP A 92 18.61 38.81 -1.53
C ASP A 92 18.62 37.56 -2.43
N THR A 93 19.81 37.14 -2.87
CA THR A 93 19.99 35.87 -3.61
C THR A 93 19.65 34.67 -2.73
N PHE A 94 20.10 34.69 -1.48
CA PHE A 94 19.78 33.66 -0.49
C PHE A 94 18.28 33.61 -0.18
N HIS A 95 17.64 34.76 -0.03
CA HIS A 95 16.20 34.84 0.22
C HIS A 95 15.40 34.26 -0.95
N ARG A 96 15.83 34.53 -2.19
CA ARG A 96 15.22 33.93 -3.39
C ARG A 96 15.41 32.41 -3.46
N MET A 97 16.59 31.90 -3.12
CA MET A 97 16.84 30.46 -3.05
C MET A 97 16.01 29.78 -1.95
N HIS A 98 15.93 30.39 -0.78
CA HIS A 98 15.14 29.86 0.34
C HIS A 98 13.64 29.85 0.03
N ALA A 99 13.11 30.90 -0.59
CA ALA A 99 11.71 30.94 -1.01
C ALA A 99 11.38 29.91 -2.10
N ALA A 100 12.34 29.59 -2.97
CA ALA A 100 12.20 28.50 -3.94
C ALA A 100 12.17 27.14 -3.23
N PHE A 101 13.10 26.91 -2.29
CA PHE A 101 13.15 25.70 -1.49
C PHE A 101 11.87 25.47 -0.66
N GLU A 102 11.33 26.50 -0.01
CA GLU A 102 10.06 26.41 0.72
C GLU A 102 8.88 26.07 -0.19
N ARG A 103 8.87 26.58 -1.43
CA ARG A 103 7.86 26.21 -2.43
C ARG A 103 7.97 24.74 -2.82
N ASP A 104 9.18 24.26 -3.07
CA ASP A 104 9.42 22.90 -3.50
C ASP A 104 9.06 21.90 -2.38
N ILE A 105 9.41 22.22 -1.13
CA ILE A 105 8.95 21.46 0.05
C ILE A 105 7.43 21.48 0.20
N SER A 106 6.78 22.64 0.00
CA SER A 106 5.32 22.73 0.08
C SER A 106 4.63 21.93 -1.02
N ALA A 107 5.18 21.91 -2.23
CA ALA A 107 4.69 21.11 -3.35
C ALA A 107 4.87 19.61 -3.08
N LEU A 108 6.04 19.21 -2.56
CA LEU A 108 6.33 17.83 -2.19
C LEU A 108 5.39 17.36 -1.07
N GLY A 109 5.17 18.19 -0.05
CA GLY A 109 4.21 17.92 1.03
C GLY A 109 2.77 17.75 0.53
N LYS A 110 2.35 18.55 -0.45
CA LYS A 110 1.03 18.40 -1.09
C LYS A 110 0.93 17.12 -1.92
N GLN A 111 2.00 16.73 -2.60
CA GLN A 111 2.05 15.52 -3.41
C GLN A 111 2.03 14.26 -2.53
N VAL A 112 2.73 14.29 -1.38
CA VAL A 112 2.64 13.26 -0.34
C VAL A 112 1.24 13.21 0.26
N HIS A 113 0.63 14.36 0.57
CA HIS A 113 -0.73 14.43 1.11
C HIS A 113 -1.79 13.90 0.12
N LEU A 114 -1.70 14.27 -1.16
CA LEU A 114 -2.59 13.77 -2.21
C LEU A 114 -2.44 12.25 -2.43
N ASN A 115 -1.21 11.73 -2.36
CA ASN A 115 -0.98 10.32 -2.64
C ASN A 115 -1.25 9.39 -1.44
N SER A 116 -1.20 9.91 -0.21
CA SER A 116 -1.36 9.10 1.01
C SER A 116 -2.74 9.20 1.67
N LEU A 117 -3.49 10.31 1.50
CA LEU A 117 -4.73 10.53 2.25
C LEU A 117 -6.00 10.63 1.41
N LEU A 118 -5.93 10.94 0.12
CA LEU A 118 -7.13 10.95 -0.75
C LEU A 118 -7.76 9.55 -0.90
N PRO A 119 -7.00 8.48 -1.17
CA PRO A 119 -7.57 7.13 -1.27
C PRO A 119 -8.19 6.66 0.05
N VAL A 120 -7.60 7.05 1.18
CA VAL A 120 -8.09 6.70 2.53
C VAL A 120 -9.36 7.49 2.85
N TRP A 121 -9.36 8.81 2.66
CA TRP A 121 -10.48 9.68 2.99
C TRP A 121 -11.69 9.46 2.06
N GLU A 122 -11.48 9.19 0.76
CA GLU A 122 -12.57 8.81 -0.16
C GLU A 122 -13.20 7.46 0.19
N LYS A 123 -12.43 6.52 0.74
CA LYS A 123 -12.93 5.21 1.17
C LYS A 123 -13.75 5.36 2.45
N THR A 124 -13.31 6.18 3.41
CA THR A 124 -14.05 6.43 4.66
C THR A 124 -15.34 7.25 4.46
N ASN A 125 -15.40 8.14 3.46
CA ASN A 125 -16.58 9.00 3.21
C ASN A 125 -17.60 8.44 2.21
N LYS A 126 -17.35 7.27 1.60
CA LYS A 126 -18.35 6.53 0.79
C LYS A 126 -19.11 5.48 1.59
N GLU A 127 -18.65 5.14 2.79
CA GLU A 127 -19.28 4.18 3.70
C GLU A 127 -20.15 4.87 4.78
N LEU A 128 -20.38 6.18 4.65
CA LEU A 128 -21.33 7.00 5.43
C LEU A 128 -22.36 7.63 4.48
#